data_AF-A0AAV7JE03-F1
#
_entry.id   AF-A0AAV7JE03-F1
#
_cell.length_a   1.000
_cell.length_b   1.000
_cell.length_c   1.000
_cell.angle_alpha   90.00
_cell.angle_beta   90.00
_cell.angle_gamma   90.00
#
_symmetry.space_group_name_H-M   'P 1'
#
loop_
_entity.id
_entity.type
_entity.pdbx_description
1 polymer ?
#
loop_
_entity_poly.entity_id
_entity_poly.type
_entity_poly.pdbx_seq_one_letter_code
_entity_poly.pdbx_strand_id
1 'polypeptide(L)'
;MAAIKDRFDQKGFQMLQNLETALTSSENASDSDLIGSIIAFYGDDFTHADRLQTQLKLLHCSGAALTDLPSIIIYLKSLNSTEKSFFSEVIKIVKLILVMPATNATSERSFSALRRLKTWLRTTTCQARLNWCLLLHVHKQRTDGLPLKELVNEFVTCNESRMRLFGRYPE
;
A
#
# COMPACT_ATOMS: atom_id res chain seq x y z
N MET A 1 -24.06 -15.73 2.52
CA MET A 1 -22.77 -16.22 3.05
C MET A 1 -21.76 -16.57 1.95
N ALA A 2 -22.16 -17.18 0.82
CA ALA A 2 -21.23 -17.53 -0.28
C ALA A 2 -20.41 -16.35 -0.82
N ALA A 3 -21.05 -15.22 -1.15
CA ALA A 3 -20.35 -14.04 -1.70
C ALA A 3 -19.30 -13.42 -0.76
N ILE A 4 -19.44 -13.59 0.57
CA ILE A 4 -18.41 -13.16 1.53
C ILE A 4 -17.21 -14.10 1.45
N LYS A 5 -17.46 -15.41 1.38
CA LYS A 5 -16.42 -16.41 1.25
C LYS A 5 -15.62 -16.22 -0.05
N ASP A 6 -16.31 -16.01 -1.17
CA ASP A 6 -15.67 -15.73 -2.46
C ASP A 6 -14.86 -14.43 -2.46
N ARG A 7 -15.28 -13.43 -1.68
CA ARG A 7 -14.54 -12.16 -1.56
C ARG A 7 -13.22 -12.33 -0.80
N PHE A 8 -13.19 -13.17 0.24
CA PHE A 8 -12.03 -13.37 1.10
C PHE A 8 -11.16 -14.58 0.69
N ASP A 9 -11.66 -15.45 -0.18
CA ASP A 9 -10.90 -16.56 -0.77
C ASP A 9 -10.14 -16.14 -2.05
N GLN A 10 -9.46 -15.00 -1.98
CA GLN A 10 -8.61 -14.51 -3.05
C GLN A 10 -7.15 -14.84 -2.75
N LYS A 11 -6.36 -15.07 -3.79
CA LYS A 11 -4.92 -15.36 -3.68
C LYS A 11 -4.16 -14.36 -2.81
N GLY A 12 -4.52 -13.07 -2.86
CA GLY A 12 -3.90 -12.02 -2.03
C GLY A 12 -4.19 -12.18 -0.53
N PHE A 13 -5.38 -12.66 -0.16
CA PHE A 13 -5.70 -12.96 1.25
C PHE A 13 -5.02 -14.24 1.72
N GLN A 14 -4.95 -15.27 0.87
CA GLN A 14 -4.16 -16.48 1.16
C GLN A 14 -2.68 -16.10 1.38
N MET A 15 -2.16 -15.17 0.59
CA MET A 15 -0.81 -14.65 0.75
C MET A 15 -0.60 -13.91 2.08
N LEU A 16 -1.59 -13.13 2.53
CA LEU A 16 -1.58 -12.51 3.87
C LEU A 16 -1.57 -13.55 4.98
N GLN A 17 -2.41 -14.57 4.85
CA GLN A 17 -2.46 -15.67 5.79
C GLN A 17 -1.11 -16.41 5.84
N ASN A 18 -0.44 -16.59 4.70
CA ASN A 18 0.92 -17.15 4.66
C ASN A 18 1.94 -16.27 5.40
N LEU A 19 1.86 -14.94 5.27
CA LEU A 19 2.73 -14.02 6.02
C LEU A 19 2.47 -14.07 7.53
N GLU A 20 1.20 -14.14 7.94
CA GLU A 20 0.82 -14.23 9.35
C GLU A 20 1.23 -15.57 9.96
N THR A 21 0.95 -16.68 9.29
CA THR A 21 1.34 -18.03 9.72
C THR A 21 2.85 -18.19 9.82
N ALA A 22 3.63 -17.55 8.93
CA ALA A 22 5.08 -17.52 9.02
C ALA A 22 5.59 -16.78 10.28
N LEU A 23 4.86 -15.77 10.77
CA LEU A 23 5.21 -15.03 11.98
C LEU A 23 4.78 -15.74 13.27
N THR A 24 3.59 -16.35 13.28
CA THR A 24 2.96 -16.91 14.49
C THR A 24 3.37 -18.35 14.79
N SER A 25 3.59 -19.17 13.77
CA SER A 25 3.85 -20.60 13.96
C SER A 25 5.35 -20.91 13.88
N SER A 26 5.93 -21.32 15.02
CA SER A 26 7.34 -21.76 15.14
C SER A 26 7.68 -22.92 14.19
N GLU A 27 6.74 -23.84 13.96
CA GLU A 27 6.94 -24.98 13.04
C GLU A 27 7.02 -24.52 11.57
N ASN A 28 6.26 -23.49 11.20
CA ASN A 28 6.21 -22.96 9.84
C ASN A 28 7.35 -22.01 9.51
N ALA A 29 8.10 -21.52 10.52
CA ALA A 29 9.31 -20.74 10.32
C ALA A 29 10.43 -21.52 9.61
N SER A 30 10.31 -22.85 9.57
CA SER A 30 11.24 -23.75 8.87
C SER A 30 10.69 -24.25 7.53
N ASP A 31 9.44 -23.95 7.21
CA ASP A 31 8.78 -24.44 6.00
C ASP A 31 9.31 -23.71 4.76
N SER A 32 10.11 -24.44 3.98
CA SER A 32 10.73 -23.93 2.76
C SER A 32 9.70 -23.61 1.68
N ASP A 33 8.55 -24.28 1.67
CA ASP A 33 7.53 -24.10 0.63
C ASP A 33 6.70 -22.84 0.88
N LEU A 34 6.37 -22.56 2.14
CA LEU A 34 5.73 -21.31 2.56
C LEU A 34 6.66 -20.11 2.30
N ILE A 35 7.92 -20.21 2.70
CA ILE A 35 8.91 -19.15 2.47
C ILE A 35 9.16 -18.96 0.97
N GLY A 36 9.23 -20.05 0.20
CA GLY A 36 9.36 -20.01 -1.25
C GLY A 36 8.18 -19.30 -1.92
N SER A 37 6.96 -19.55 -1.44
CA SER A 37 5.75 -18.86 -1.92
C SER A 37 5.77 -17.36 -1.59
N ILE A 38 6.28 -16.98 -0.41
CA ILE A 38 6.45 -15.57 0.00
C ILE A 38 7.44 -14.84 -0.90
N ILE A 39 8.57 -15.47 -1.18
CA ILE A 39 9.63 -14.89 -1.99
C ILE A 39 9.24 -14.83 -3.47
N ALA A 40 8.49 -15.82 -3.96
CA ALA A 40 7.96 -15.78 -5.32
C ALA A 40 7.01 -14.59 -5.53
N PHE A 41 6.25 -14.19 -4.49
CA PHE A 41 5.28 -13.09 -4.59
C PHE A 41 5.87 -11.71 -4.25
N TYR A 42 6.73 -11.62 -3.23
CA TYR A 42 7.33 -10.38 -2.72
C TYR A 42 8.86 -10.33 -2.93
N GLY A 43 9.37 -10.98 -3.97
CA GLY A 43 10.82 -11.15 -4.18
C GLY A 43 11.61 -9.84 -4.22
N ASP A 44 10.99 -8.76 -4.68
CA ASP A 44 11.60 -7.42 -4.71
C ASP A 44 11.76 -6.78 -3.31
N ASP A 45 10.94 -7.20 -2.34
CA ASP A 45 10.96 -6.67 -0.97
C ASP A 45 11.99 -7.38 -0.08
N PHE A 46 12.30 -8.65 -0.38
CA PHE A 46 13.19 -9.50 0.43
C PHE A 46 14.58 -9.62 -0.18
N THR A 47 15.63 -9.58 0.65
CA THR A 47 17.01 -9.68 0.16
C THR A 47 17.45 -11.13 -0.06
N HIS A 48 17.22 -12.00 0.92
CA HIS A 48 17.60 -13.41 0.88
C HIS A 48 16.63 -14.29 1.66
N ALA A 49 16.29 -15.46 1.08
CA ALA A 49 15.42 -16.46 1.71
C ALA A 49 15.98 -16.97 3.04
N ASP A 50 17.27 -17.30 3.05
CA ASP A 50 17.96 -17.89 4.19
C ASP A 50 17.99 -16.93 5.38
N ARG A 51 18.13 -15.64 5.09
CA ARG A 51 18.10 -14.58 6.11
C ARG A 51 16.73 -14.49 6.74
N LEU A 52 15.66 -14.52 5.95
CA LEU A 52 14.30 -14.50 6.47
C LEU A 52 14.04 -15.71 7.37
N GLN A 53 14.39 -16.92 6.91
CA GLN A 53 14.21 -18.14 7.68
C GLN A 53 14.98 -18.10 9.02
N THR A 54 16.23 -17.63 8.98
CA THR A 54 17.05 -17.50 10.19
C THR A 54 16.47 -16.49 11.18
N GLN A 55 15.97 -15.35 10.69
CA GLN A 55 15.36 -14.33 11.54
C GLN A 55 14.03 -14.77 12.14
N LEU A 56 13.22 -15.56 11.42
CA LEU A 56 11.99 -16.14 11.96
C LEU A 56 12.30 -17.14 13.09
N LYS A 57 13.26 -18.04 12.87
CA LYS A 57 13.74 -18.96 13.92
C LYS A 57 14.25 -18.19 15.14
N LEU A 58 15.05 -17.14 14.93
CA LEU A 58 15.56 -16.28 16.00
C LEU A 58 14.41 -15.63 16.79
N LEU A 59 13.38 -15.14 16.10
CA LEU A 59 12.20 -14.51 16.71
C LEU A 59 11.48 -15.49 17.65
N HIS A 60 11.29 -16.74 17.23
CA HIS A 60 10.63 -17.76 18.04
C HIS A 60 11.50 -18.24 19.21
N CYS A 61 12.84 -18.23 19.06
CA CYS A 61 13.77 -18.54 20.14
C CYS A 61 13.90 -17.41 21.18
N SER A 62 13.89 -16.13 20.75
CA SER A 62 14.06 -14.98 21.64
C SER A 62 12.75 -14.47 22.22
N GLY A 63 11.64 -14.68 21.53
CA GLY A 63 10.29 -14.23 21.86
C GLY A 63 9.37 -15.39 22.23
N ALA A 64 9.81 -16.27 23.13
CA ALA A 64 9.02 -17.40 23.61
C ALA A 64 7.62 -16.93 24.05
N ALA A 65 6.58 -17.40 23.34
CA ALA A 65 5.15 -17.08 23.48
C ALA A 65 4.57 -15.88 22.69
N LEU A 66 5.20 -15.46 21.60
CA LEU A 66 4.57 -14.52 20.65
C LEU A 66 3.69 -15.26 19.64
N THR A 67 2.44 -15.56 20.00
CA THR A 67 1.45 -16.12 19.06
C THR A 67 0.71 -15.06 18.25
N ASP A 68 0.67 -13.82 18.75
CA ASP A 68 -0.20 -12.80 18.19
C ASP A 68 0.61 -11.67 17.53
N LEU A 69 0.14 -11.19 16.38
CA LEU A 69 0.71 -10.05 15.68
C LEU A 69 0.93 -8.80 16.57
N PRO A 70 -0.02 -8.39 17.43
CA PRO A 70 0.17 -7.24 18.33
C PRO A 70 1.34 -7.45 19.29
N SER A 71 1.48 -8.66 19.84
CA SER A 71 2.57 -9.02 20.75
C SER A 71 3.92 -8.96 20.03
N ILE A 72 3.99 -9.45 18.78
CA ILE A 72 5.18 -9.35 17.93
C ILE A 72 5.54 -7.89 17.67
N ILE A 73 4.55 -7.05 17.37
CA ILE A 73 4.77 -5.61 17.13
C ILE A 73 5.30 -4.92 18.39
N ILE A 74 4.75 -5.24 19.58
CA ILE A 74 5.21 -4.67 20.86
C ILE A 74 6.65 -5.09 21.13
N TYR A 75 6.96 -6.37 20.96
CA TYR A 75 8.32 -6.90 21.10
C TYR A 75 9.31 -6.18 20.16
N LEU A 76 8.99 -6.11 18.85
CA LEU A 76 9.85 -5.44 17.88
C LEU A 76 9.99 -3.94 18.17
N LYS A 77 9.00 -3.30 18.78
CA LYS A 77 9.09 -1.88 19.18
C LYS A 77 9.99 -1.69 20.39
N SER A 78 9.96 -2.59 21.37
CA SER A 78 10.79 -2.51 22.59
C SER A 78 12.29 -2.72 22.34
N LEU A 79 12.66 -3.32 21.19
CA LEU A 79 14.05 -3.53 20.81
C LEU A 79 14.81 -2.22 20.51
N ASN A 80 16.11 -2.23 20.78
CA ASN A 80 17.04 -1.15 20.42
C ASN A 80 17.26 -1.07 18.89
N SER A 81 17.90 0.00 18.42
CA SER A 81 18.16 0.21 16.98
C SER A 81 19.06 -0.88 16.38
N THR A 82 20.05 -1.36 17.15
CA THR A 82 20.94 -2.47 16.78
C THR A 82 20.19 -3.79 16.72
N GLU A 83 19.35 -4.07 17.71
CA GLU A 83 18.50 -5.27 17.77
C GLU A 83 17.50 -5.34 16.63
N LYS A 84 16.88 -4.22 16.28
CA LYS A 84 15.99 -4.10 15.11
C LYS A 84 16.70 -4.44 13.79
N SER A 85 18.00 -4.17 13.67
CA SER A 85 18.78 -4.54 12.47
C SER A 85 18.84 -6.05 12.27
N PHE A 86 18.90 -6.83 13.37
CA PHE A 86 18.90 -8.29 13.29
C PHE A 86 17.56 -8.87 12.83
N PHE A 87 16.46 -8.14 12.99
CA PHE A 87 15.11 -8.56 12.57
C PHE A 87 14.61 -7.81 11.33
N SER A 88 15.51 -7.32 10.49
CA SER A 88 15.18 -6.48 9.33
C SER A 88 14.12 -7.07 8.38
N GLU A 89 14.19 -8.36 8.06
CA GLU A 89 13.24 -9.04 7.15
C GLU A 89 11.91 -9.33 7.84
N VAL A 90 11.93 -9.69 9.12
CA VAL A 90 10.70 -9.85 9.93
C VAL A 90 9.95 -8.53 10.04
N ILE A 91 10.66 -7.41 10.23
CA ILE A 91 10.07 -6.07 10.23
C ILE A 91 9.43 -5.74 8.88
N LYS A 92 10.01 -6.20 7.76
CA LYS A 92 9.38 -6.02 6.44
C LYS A 92 8.08 -6.81 6.33
N ILE A 93 8.04 -8.06 6.78
CA ILE A 93 6.79 -8.85 6.82
C ILE A 93 5.72 -8.10 7.61
N VAL A 94 6.05 -7.63 8.81
CA VAL A 94 5.11 -6.88 9.66
C VAL A 94 4.63 -5.61 8.96
N LYS A 95 5.51 -4.87 8.29
CA LYS A 95 5.13 -3.69 7.49
C LYS A 95 4.21 -4.06 6.33
N LEU A 96 4.49 -5.15 5.61
CA LEU A 96 3.65 -5.61 4.49
C LEU A 96 2.24 -5.95 4.99
N ILE A 97 2.12 -6.68 6.09
CA ILE A 97 0.81 -7.00 6.70
C ILE A 97 0.07 -5.72 7.10
N LEU A 98 0.76 -4.73 7.67
CA LEU A 98 0.15 -3.46 8.11
C LEU A 98 -0.24 -2.53 6.96
N VAL A 99 0.49 -2.56 5.84
CA VAL A 99 0.25 -1.71 4.67
C VAL A 99 -0.79 -2.32 3.73
N MET A 100 -0.87 -3.64 3.68
CA MET A 100 -1.86 -4.36 2.90
C MET A 100 -3.27 -3.99 3.37
N PRO A 101 -4.06 -3.30 2.54
CA PRO A 101 -5.41 -2.96 2.95
C PRO A 101 -6.22 -4.25 3.06
N ALA A 102 -6.70 -4.56 4.28
CA ALA A 102 -7.57 -5.70 4.54
C ALA A 102 -8.87 -5.67 3.74
N THR A 103 -9.16 -4.58 3.01
CA THR A 103 -10.30 -4.44 2.13
C THR A 103 -9.95 -3.64 0.89
N ASN A 104 -10.55 -3.99 -0.24
CA ASN A 104 -10.51 -3.22 -1.48
C ASN A 104 -11.22 -1.86 -1.38
N ALA A 105 -11.60 -1.38 -0.19
CA ALA A 105 -12.45 -0.20 0.00
C ALA A 105 -11.84 1.09 -0.61
N THR A 106 -10.51 1.24 -0.58
CA THR A 106 -9.82 2.36 -1.24
C THR A 106 -9.96 2.28 -2.76
N SER A 107 -9.76 1.11 -3.35
CA SER A 107 -9.97 0.89 -4.78
C SER A 107 -11.44 1.05 -5.19
N GLU A 108 -12.38 0.54 -4.40
CA GLU A 108 -13.83 0.66 -4.61
C GLU A 108 -14.28 2.13 -4.54
N ARG A 109 -13.73 2.91 -3.60
CA ARG A 109 -13.94 4.36 -3.54
C ARG A 109 -13.46 5.03 -4.82
N SER A 110 -12.27 4.70 -5.30
CA SER A 110 -11.72 5.24 -6.56
C SER A 110 -12.55 4.82 -7.77
N PHE A 111 -13.03 3.58 -7.85
CA PHE A 111 -13.91 3.13 -8.94
C PHE A 111 -15.30 3.79 -8.87
N SER A 112 -15.84 4.00 -7.67
CA SER A 112 -17.09 4.75 -7.46
C SER A 112 -16.95 6.22 -7.88
N ALA A 113 -15.81 6.84 -7.57
CA ALA A 113 -15.46 8.17 -8.05
C ALA A 113 -15.32 8.20 -9.58
N LEU A 114 -14.63 7.21 -10.15
CA LEU A 114 -14.46 7.08 -11.59
C LEU A 114 -15.81 6.91 -12.31
N ARG A 115 -16.72 6.10 -11.76
CA ARG A 115 -18.10 5.93 -12.26
C ARG A 115 -18.86 7.26 -12.32
N ARG A 116 -18.65 8.15 -11.34
CA ARG A 116 -19.24 9.49 -11.30
C ARG A 116 -18.58 10.46 -12.28
N LEU A 117 -17.27 10.35 -12.51
CA LEU A 117 -16.53 11.23 -13.41
C LEU A 117 -16.67 10.84 -14.89
N LYS A 118 -16.70 9.53 -15.19
CA LYS A 118 -16.84 8.96 -16.53
C LYS A 118 -18.32 8.79 -16.88
N THR A 119 -18.94 9.90 -17.28
CA THR A 119 -20.34 9.92 -17.74
C THR A 119 -20.43 9.71 -19.25
N TRP A 120 -21.64 9.37 -19.74
CA TRP A 120 -21.91 9.16 -21.16
C TRP A 120 -21.59 10.40 -22.03
N LEU A 121 -21.78 11.61 -21.47
CA LEU A 121 -21.45 12.87 -22.14
C LEU A 121 -19.94 13.17 -22.20
N ARG A 122 -19.11 12.42 -21.47
CA ARG A 122 -17.64 12.62 -21.38
C ARG A 122 -16.84 11.49 -22.04
N THR A 123 -17.47 10.72 -22.92
CA THR A 123 -16.89 9.54 -23.60
C THR A 123 -15.65 9.86 -24.44
N THR A 124 -15.48 11.11 -24.89
CA THR A 124 -14.32 11.56 -25.67
C THR A 124 -13.12 12.04 -24.83
N THR A 125 -13.20 11.96 -23.50
CA THR A 125 -12.09 12.38 -22.63
C THR A 125 -10.93 11.40 -22.72
N CYS A 126 -9.74 11.89 -23.11
CA CYS A 126 -8.52 11.07 -23.12
C CYS A 126 -8.21 10.49 -21.73
N GLN A 127 -7.66 9.26 -21.71
CA GLN A 127 -7.33 8.54 -20.49
C GLN A 127 -6.42 9.34 -19.55
N ALA A 128 -5.44 10.06 -20.09
CA ALA A 128 -4.55 10.91 -19.29
C ALA A 128 -5.36 11.99 -18.54
N ARG A 129 -6.23 12.72 -19.24
CA ARG A 129 -7.08 13.76 -18.63
C ARG A 129 -8.04 13.17 -17.59
N LEU A 130 -8.63 12.01 -17.87
CA LEU A 130 -9.51 11.32 -16.93
C LEU A 130 -8.77 10.95 -15.63
N ASN A 131 -7.53 10.45 -15.75
CA ASN A 131 -6.73 10.06 -14.59
C ASN A 131 -6.39 11.27 -13.70
N TRP A 132 -5.99 12.39 -14.30
CA TRP A 132 -5.74 13.62 -13.55
C TRP A 132 -7.01 14.15 -12.86
N CYS A 133 -8.16 14.15 -13.54
CA CYS A 133 -9.42 14.55 -12.92
C CYS A 133 -9.83 13.63 -11.77
N LEU A 134 -9.61 12.31 -11.90
CA LEU A 134 -9.86 11.36 -10.83
C LEU A 134 -8.97 11.62 -9.62
N LEU A 135 -7.67 11.87 -9.85
CA LEU A 135 -6.71 12.18 -8.79
C LEU A 135 -7.14 13.40 -7.97
N LEU A 136 -7.52 14.49 -8.65
CA LEU A 136 -8.02 15.71 -8.01
C LEU A 136 -9.32 15.45 -7.23
N HIS A 137 -10.22 14.63 -7.76
CA HIS A 137 -11.48 14.30 -7.09
C HIS A 137 -11.28 13.43 -5.83
N VAL A 138 -10.41 12.42 -5.91
CA VAL A 138 -10.12 11.52 -4.77
C VAL A 138 -9.38 12.28 -3.67
N HIS A 139 -8.47 13.18 -4.02
CA HIS A 139 -7.71 14.00 -3.09
C HIS A 139 -8.26 15.43 -2.97
N LYS A 140 -9.58 15.58 -3.01
CA LYS A 140 -10.25 16.89 -2.97
C LYS A 140 -9.80 17.74 -1.77
N GLN A 141 -9.70 17.15 -0.57
CA GLN A 141 -9.25 17.86 0.63
C GLN A 141 -7.87 18.53 0.48
N ARG A 142 -6.94 17.88 -0.24
CA ARG A 142 -5.62 18.47 -0.53
C ARG A 142 -5.70 19.49 -1.66
N THR A 143 -6.55 19.22 -2.65
CA THR A 143 -6.75 20.07 -3.83
C THR A 143 -7.41 21.41 -3.46
N ASP A 144 -8.33 21.40 -2.50
CA ASP A 144 -9.02 22.60 -2.01
C ASP A 144 -8.06 23.60 -1.34
N GLY A 145 -6.89 23.14 -0.87
CA GLY A 145 -5.85 23.98 -0.29
C GLY A 145 -4.81 24.51 -1.27
N LEU A 146 -4.92 24.21 -2.57
CA LEU A 146 -3.96 24.69 -3.57
C LEU A 146 -4.17 26.19 -3.87
N PRO A 147 -3.09 26.98 -4.04
CA PRO A 147 -3.20 28.39 -4.40
C PRO A 147 -3.64 28.52 -5.86
N LEU A 148 -4.95 28.47 -6.10
CA LEU A 148 -5.53 28.49 -7.45
C LEU A 148 -5.11 29.73 -8.26
N LYS A 149 -4.96 30.89 -7.60
CA LYS A 149 -4.54 32.12 -8.27
C LYS A 149 -3.12 32.01 -8.83
N GLU A 150 -2.19 31.49 -8.04
CA GLU A 150 -0.80 31.29 -8.47
C GLU A 150 -0.72 30.27 -9.60
N LEU A 151 -1.43 29.15 -9.47
CA LEU A 151 -1.47 28.10 -10.49
C LEU A 151 -2.06 28.59 -11.82
N VAL A 152 -3.12 29.40 -11.77
CA VAL A 152 -3.71 29.99 -12.98
C VAL A 152 -2.71 30.95 -13.61
N ASN A 153 -2.06 31.82 -12.84
CA ASN A 153 -1.05 32.72 -13.36
C ASN A 153 0.11 31.96 -14.03
N GLU A 154 0.59 30.86 -13.44
CA GLU A 154 1.59 29.98 -14.06
C GLU A 154 1.08 29.33 -15.35
N PHE A 155 -0.15 28.78 -15.34
CA PHE A 155 -0.74 28.14 -16.52
C PHE A 155 -0.88 29.10 -17.71
N VAL A 156 -1.19 30.36 -17.42
CA VAL A 156 -1.34 31.41 -18.42
C VAL A 156 0.04 31.81 -18.96
N THR A 157 1.06 31.97 -18.12
CA THR A 157 2.42 32.36 -18.57
C THR A 157 3.10 31.29 -19.43
N CYS A 158 2.71 30.02 -19.33
CA CYS A 158 3.21 28.96 -20.20
C CYS A 158 2.86 29.11 -21.69
N ASN A 159 1.95 30.02 -22.09
CA ASN A 159 1.57 30.19 -23.49
C ASN A 159 1.12 31.62 -23.79
N GLU A 160 1.74 32.28 -24.78
CA GLU A 160 1.40 33.66 -25.17
C GLU A 160 -0.07 33.85 -25.57
N SER A 161 -0.68 32.85 -26.20
CA SER A 161 -2.10 32.90 -26.57
C SER A 161 -2.99 32.90 -25.33
N ARG A 162 -2.60 32.16 -24.27
CA ARG A 162 -3.30 32.15 -22.99
C ARG A 162 -3.13 33.48 -22.26
N MET A 163 -1.91 34.03 -22.25
CA MET A 163 -1.64 35.38 -21.70
C MET A 163 -2.52 36.45 -22.34
N ARG A 164 -2.66 36.43 -23.67
CA ARG A 164 -3.51 37.41 -24.38
C ARG A 164 -5.00 37.24 -24.07
N LEU A 165 -5.48 36.00 -23.90
CA LEU A 165 -6.90 35.72 -23.72
C LEU A 165 -7.37 35.87 -22.27
N PHE A 166 -6.60 35.34 -21.31
CA PHE A 166 -7.01 35.25 -19.90
C PHE A 166 -6.40 36.37 -19.04
N GLY A 167 -5.33 37.02 -19.50
CA GLY A 167 -4.62 38.03 -18.72
C GLY A 167 -3.98 37.49 -17.44
N ARG A 168 -3.47 38.39 -16.59
CA ARG A 168 -2.89 38.04 -15.28
C ARG A 168 -3.90 38.35 -14.18
N TYR A 169 -4.11 37.40 -13.28
CA TYR A 169 -4.97 37.59 -12.12
C TYR A 169 -4.21 38.35 -11.03
N PRO A 170 -4.84 39.38 -10.41
CA PRO A 170 -4.25 40.11 -9.30
C PRO A 170 -4.12 39.24 -8.05
N GLU A 171 -3.15 39.58 -7.20
CA GLU A 171 -2.87 38.86 -5.93
C GLU A 171 -4.08 38.85 -4.97
#